data_AF-A0A4Z0LE25-F1
#
_entry.id   AF-A0A4Z0LE25-F1
#
_cell.length_a   1.000
_cell.length_b   1.000
_cell.length_c   1.000
_cell.angle_alpha   90.00
_cell.angle_beta   90.00
_cell.angle_gamma   90.00
#
_symmetry.space_group_name_H-M   'P 1'
#
loop_
_entity.id
_entity.type
_entity.pdbx_description
1 polymer ?
#
loop_
_entity_poly.entity_id
_entity_poly.type
_entity_poly.pdbx_seq_one_letter_code
_entity_poly.pdbx_strand_id
1 'polypeptide(L)'
;INRMDVWAGYKWNNFDWTIEGIYKKADKYDLYDGGKDNYEYNFRTAYIIDQWSPFVEVGNVSVNSNSDERQTRFRVGIGYTF
;
A
#
# COMPACT_ATOMS: atom_id res chain seq x y z
N ILE A 1 -17.90 -8.23 1.14
CA ILE A 1 -16.47 -8.05 0.79
C ILE A 1 -15.77 -7.79 2.10
N ASN A 2 -15.06 -8.78 2.62
CA ASN A 2 -14.23 -8.64 3.81
C ASN A 2 -12.89 -8.06 3.38
N ARG A 3 -12.46 -6.99 4.04
CA ARG A 3 -11.19 -6.35 3.80
C ARG A 3 -10.44 -6.33 5.12
N MET A 4 -9.24 -6.87 5.11
CA MET A 4 -8.31 -6.85 6.22
C MET A 4 -7.12 -5.99 5.81
N ASP A 5 -6.94 -4.89 6.53
CA ASP A 5 -5.83 -3.98 6.34
C ASP A 5 -4.83 -4.22 7.49
N VAL A 6 -3.59 -4.54 7.17
CA VAL A 6 -2.51 -4.70 8.14
C VAL A 6 -1.42 -3.71 7.77
N TRP A 7 -0.96 -2.94 8.75
CA TRP A 7 0.13 -2.00 8.56
C TRP A 7 1.15 -2.14 9.69
N ALA A 8 2.42 -1.97 9.34
CA ALA A 8 3.51 -1.92 10.29
C ALA A 8 4.40 -0.72 9.96
N GLY A 9 4.56 0.16 10.95
CA GLY A 9 5.43 1.33 10.88
C GLY A 9 6.67 1.13 11.72
N TYR A 10 7.83 1.54 11.20
CA TYR A 10 9.09 1.57 11.90
C TYR A 10 9.77 2.92 11.68
N LYS A 11 9.93 3.68 12.77
CA LYS A 11 10.65 4.95 12.76
C LYS A 11 12.04 4.74 13.31
N TRP A 12 13.04 5.18 12.55
CA TRP A 12 14.43 5.13 12.97
C TRP A 12 15.13 6.43 12.63
N ASN A 13 15.48 7.20 13.67
CA ASN A 13 16.03 8.55 13.55
C ASN A 13 15.13 9.43 12.67
N ASN A 14 15.69 9.93 11.57
CA ASN A 14 15.02 10.75 10.57
C ASN A 14 14.28 9.91 9.52
N PHE A 15 14.29 8.59 9.59
CA PHE A 15 13.56 7.76 8.64
C PHE A 15 12.26 7.22 9.23
N ASP A 16 11.21 7.21 8.41
CA ASP A 16 9.92 6.57 8.69
C ASP A 16 9.62 5.56 7.59
N TRP A 17 9.50 4.31 7.97
CA TRP A 17 9.26 3.18 7.08
C TRP A 17 7.90 2.63 7.42
N THR A 18 7.00 2.56 6.45
CA THR A 18 5.67 1.99 6.65
C THR A 18 5.43 0.93 5.59
N ILE A 19 5.04 -0.26 6.03
CA ILE A 19 4.56 -1.32 5.15
C ILE A 19 3.07 -1.51 5.41
N GLU A 20 2.30 -1.70 4.36
CA GLU A 20 0.87 -1.93 4.41
C GLU A 20 0.53 -3.10 3.48
N GLY A 21 -0.12 -4.11 4.03
CA GLY A 21 -0.68 -5.24 3.29
C GLY A 21 -2.20 -5.21 3.41
N ILE A 22 -2.88 -5.10 2.28
CA ILE A 22 -4.33 -5.12 2.22
C ILE A 22 -4.75 -6.45 1.63
N TYR A 23 -5.54 -7.22 2.36
CA TYR A 23 -6.14 -8.46 1.88
C TYR A 23 -7.65 -8.27 1.75
N LYS A 24 -8.19 -8.50 0.55
CA LYS A 24 -9.61 -8.40 0.24
C LYS A 24 -10.12 -9.78 -0.13
N LYS A 25 -11.19 -10.22 0.53
CA LYS A 25 -11.87 -11.50 0.28
C LYS A 25 -13.37 -11.29 0.09
N ALA A 26 -13.96 -11.83 -0.97
CA ALA A 26 -15.42 -11.79 -1.17
C ALA A 26 -16.03 -13.18 -1.08
N ASP A 27 -17.09 -13.31 -0.27
CA ASP A 27 -17.79 -14.59 -0.12
C ASP A 27 -18.84 -14.87 -1.22
N LYS A 28 -19.40 -13.82 -1.86
CA LYS A 28 -20.62 -13.93 -2.69
C LYS A 28 -20.47 -13.47 -4.15
N TYR A 29 -19.34 -12.88 -4.54
CA TYR A 29 -19.06 -12.42 -5.90
C TYR A 29 -17.58 -12.64 -6.23
N ASP A 30 -17.30 -13.02 -7.47
CA ASP A 30 -15.94 -13.27 -7.96
C ASP A 30 -15.15 -11.97 -7.99
N LEU A 31 -13.99 -11.96 -7.32
CA LEU A 31 -13.16 -10.77 -7.12
C LEU A 31 -11.81 -10.86 -7.84
N TYR A 32 -11.32 -12.03 -8.26
CA TYR A 32 -10.07 -12.19 -9.02
C TYR A 32 -9.93 -13.59 -9.66
N ASP A 33 -9.97 -13.72 -10.98
CA ASP A 33 -9.63 -14.96 -11.74
C ASP A 33 -10.41 -16.22 -11.31
N GLY A 34 -11.72 -16.10 -11.07
CA GLY A 34 -12.51 -17.20 -10.50
C GLY A 34 -12.10 -17.58 -9.05
N GLY A 35 -11.20 -16.81 -8.45
CA GLY A 35 -10.76 -16.84 -7.06
C GLY A 35 -11.32 -15.68 -6.25
N LYS A 36 -11.51 -15.92 -4.95
CA LYS A 36 -12.19 -15.00 -4.02
C LYS A 36 -11.25 -13.99 -3.34
N ASP A 37 -9.97 -14.01 -3.70
CA ASP A 37 -8.90 -13.43 -2.88
C ASP A 37 -8.06 -12.42 -3.68
N ASN A 38 -7.84 -11.25 -3.10
CA ASN A 38 -7.04 -10.18 -3.68
C ASN A 38 -6.10 -9.59 -2.61
N TYR A 39 -4.88 -9.24 -2.99
CA TYR A 39 -3.88 -8.67 -2.09
C TYR A 39 -3.20 -7.46 -2.73
N GLU A 40 -3.07 -6.40 -1.94
CA GLU A 40 -2.32 -5.20 -2.29
C GLU A 40 -1.18 -5.04 -1.29
N TYR A 41 -0.05 -4.53 -1.76
CA TYR A 41 1.11 -4.26 -0.93
C TYR A 41 1.57 -2.84 -1.17
N ASN A 42 1.64 -2.01 -0.13
CA ASN A 42 2.19 -0.67 -0.19
C ASN A 42 3.42 -0.58 0.72
N PHE A 43 4.53 -0.15 0.15
CA PHE A 43 5.75 0.17 0.89
C PHE A 43 5.97 1.68 0.81
N ARG A 44 6.03 2.36 1.95
CA ARG A 44 6.32 3.78 2.05
C ARG A 44 7.60 4.00 2.85
N THR A 45 8.45 4.88 2.35
CA THR A 45 9.63 5.38 3.04
C THR A 45 9.60 6.90 3.02
N ALA A 46 9.82 7.51 4.17
CA ALA A 46 9.89 8.95 4.33
C ALA A 46 11.16 9.33 5.09
N TYR A 47 11.70 10.49 4.75
CA TYR A 47 12.85 11.07 5.43
C TYR A 47 12.47 12.43 6.00
N ILE A 48 12.69 12.62 7.29
CA ILE A 48 12.28 13.77 8.08
C ILE A 48 13.49 14.72 8.18
N ILE A 49 13.36 15.92 7.62
CA ILE A 49 14.36 16.97 7.65
C ILE A 49 13.70 18.21 8.26
N ASP A 50 13.92 18.42 9.56
CA ASP A 50 13.27 19.49 10.32
C ASP A 50 11.74 19.48 10.14
N GLN A 51 11.20 20.43 9.38
CA GLN A 51 9.78 20.57 9.08
C GLN A 51 9.35 19.81 7.82
N TRP A 52 10.29 19.35 7.01
CA TRP A 52 10.06 18.69 5.74
C TRP A 52 10.04 17.17 5.90
N SER A 53 9.16 16.50 5.19
CA SER A 53 9.06 15.05 5.17
C SER A 53 8.84 14.55 3.75
N PRO A 54 9.86 14.58 2.87
CA PRO A 54 9.81 13.87 1.60
C PRO A 54 9.50 12.39 1.83
N PHE A 55 8.59 11.85 1.03
CA PHE A 55 8.24 10.44 1.06
C PHE A 55 8.09 9.87 -0.34
N VAL A 56 8.37 8.58 -0.44
CA VAL A 56 8.15 7.75 -1.60
C VAL A 56 7.32 6.56 -1.16
N GLU A 57 6.30 6.23 -1.93
CA GLU A 57 5.47 5.04 -1.74
C GLU A 57 5.44 4.23 -3.04
N VAL A 58 5.70 2.93 -2.91
CA VAL A 58 5.59 1.94 -3.96
C VAL A 58 4.49 0.97 -3.56
N GLY A 59 3.37 1.07 -4.25
CA GLY A 59 2.26 0.16 -4.14
C GLY A 59 2.27 -0.86 -5.28
N ASN A 60 1.95 -2.11 -5.00
CA ASN A 60 1.54 -3.07 -6.01
C ASN A 60 0.06 -3.35 -5.77
N VAL A 61 -0.76 -2.89 -6.71
CA VAL A 61 -2.21 -2.97 -6.65
C VAL A 61 -2.66 -3.90 -7.77
N SER A 62 -3.55 -4.82 -7.43
CA SER A 62 -4.23 -5.68 -8.39
C SER A 62 -5.09 -4.85 -9.35
N VAL A 63 -5.00 -5.09 -10.65
CA VAL A 63 -5.67 -4.23 -11.64
C VAL A 63 -7.15 -4.56 -11.76
N ASN A 64 -7.53 -5.85 -11.76
CA ASN A 64 -8.88 -6.22 -12.17
C ASN A 64 -9.32 -7.60 -11.72
N SER A 65 -10.60 -7.77 -11.36
CA SER A 65 -11.18 -9.04 -10.88
C SER A 65 -11.15 -10.24 -11.86
N ASN A 66 -10.60 -10.07 -13.05
CA ASN A 66 -10.61 -11.08 -14.12
C ASN A 66 -9.24 -11.24 -14.82
N SER A 67 -8.15 -10.68 -14.31
CA SER A 67 -6.84 -10.74 -14.98
C SER A 67 -5.67 -10.65 -13.99
N ASP A 68 -4.67 -11.52 -14.12
CA ASP A 68 -3.42 -11.58 -13.34
C ASP A 68 -2.54 -10.31 -13.37
N GLU A 69 -2.97 -9.28 -14.10
CA GLU A 69 -2.25 -8.03 -14.26
C GLU A 69 -2.13 -7.29 -12.92
N ARG A 70 -0.89 -7.01 -12.53
CA ARG A 70 -0.58 -6.17 -11.37
C ARG A 70 -0.03 -4.83 -11.84
N GLN A 71 -0.56 -3.75 -11.29
CA GLN A 71 -0.05 -2.41 -11.52
C GLN A 71 0.83 -1.98 -10.35
N THR A 72 2.05 -1.59 -10.68
CA THR A 72 2.93 -0.91 -9.73
C THR A 72 2.56 0.57 -9.71
N ARG A 73 2.00 1.02 -8.59
CA ARG A 73 1.71 2.42 -8.29
C ARG A 73 2.92 3.04 -7.62
N PHE A 74 3.49 4.07 -8.24
CA PHE A 74 4.55 4.87 -7.63
C PHE A 74 3.98 6.21 -7.19
N ARG A 75 4.27 6.63 -5.95
CA ARG A 75 3.87 7.92 -5.39
C ARG A 75 5.07 8.58 -4.77
N VAL A 76 5.20 9.87 -5.02
CA VAL A 76 6.19 10.73 -4.38
C VAL A 76 5.48 11.95 -3.85
N GLY A 77 5.90 12.43 -2.68
CA GLY A 77 5.33 13.62 -2.09
C GLY A 77 6.25 14.21 -1.06
N ILE A 78 5.89 15.40 -0.58
CA ILE A 78 6.61 16.09 0.48
C ILE A 78 5.59 16.63 1.47
N GLY A 79 5.74 16.26 2.74
CA GLY A 79 4.99 16.85 3.84
C GLY A 79 5.73 18.05 4.41
N TYR A 80 4.98 19.06 4.84
CA TYR A 80 5.52 20.18 5.62
C TYR A 80 4.73 20.28 6.93
N THR A 81 5.45 20.33 8.06
CA THR A 81 4.87 20.45 9.40
C THR A 81 5.12 21.86 9.91
N PHE A 82 4.03 22.60 10.18
CA PHE A 82 4.06 23.97 10.74
C PHE A 82 4.32 23.97 12.24
#